data_AF-A0A383B2T5-F1
#
_entry.id   AF-A0A383B2T5-F1
#
_cell.length_a   1.000
_cell.length_b   1.000
_cell.length_c   1.000
_cell.angle_alpha   90.00
_cell.angle_beta   90.00
_cell.angle_gamma   90.00
#
_symmetry.space_group_name_H-M   'P 1'
#
loop_
_entity.id
_entity.type
_entity.pdbx_description
1 polymer ?
#
loop_
_entity_poly.entity_id
_entity_poly.type
_entity_poly.pdbx_seq_one_letter_code
_entity_poly.pdbx_strand_id
1 'polypeptide(L)' 'MSKIYEDNSFAIGNTPLVKLKSVTKNAKATVLAKIEGRNPAYSVK' A
#
# COMPACT_ATOMS: atom_id res chain seq x y z
N MET A 1 -14.66 6.53 -7.18
CA MET A 1 -14.67 6.59 -8.66
C MET A 1 -13.80 5.47 -9.20
N SER A 2 -14.30 4.72 -10.16
CA SER A 2 -13.48 3.73 -10.89
C SER A 2 -12.55 4.46 -11.85
N LYS A 3 -11.30 4.00 -11.97
CA LYS A 3 -10.34 4.49 -12.96
C LYS A 3 -10.23 3.44 -14.07
N ILE A 4 -10.26 3.88 -15.31
CA ILE A 4 -9.95 3.05 -16.48
C ILE A 4 -8.56 3.48 -16.95
N TYR A 5 -7.64 2.52 -17.01
CA TYR A 5 -6.26 2.74 -17.44
C TYR A 5 -6.06 2.20 -18.86
N GLU A 6 -5.19 2.85 -19.63
CA GLU A 6 -4.84 2.42 -20.98
C GLU A 6 -4.07 1.10 -20.98
N ASP A 7 -3.22 0.90 -19.97
CA ASP A 7 -2.51 -0.34 -19.72
C ASP A 7 -2.29 -0.59 -18.21
N ASN A 8 -1.74 -1.76 -17.89
CA ASN A 8 -1.52 -2.19 -16.50
C ASN A 8 -0.41 -1.39 -15.79
N SER A 9 0.53 -0.80 -16.52
CA SER A 9 1.64 -0.03 -15.95
C SER A 9 1.15 1.28 -15.31
N PHE A 10 0.09 1.89 -15.85
CA PHE A 10 -0.54 3.06 -15.23
C PHE A 10 -1.26 2.76 -13.91
N ALA A 11 -1.46 1.48 -13.57
CA ALA A 11 -1.98 1.07 -12.27
C ALA A 11 -0.89 0.93 -11.18
N ILE A 12 0.40 1.10 -11.52
CA ILE A 12 1.51 1.05 -10.55
C ILE A 12 1.41 2.21 -9.54
N GLY A 13 1.70 1.90 -8.28
CA GLY A 13 1.79 2.86 -7.19
C GLY A 13 0.45 3.15 -6.52
N ASN A 14 0.34 4.34 -5.92
CA ASN A 14 -0.82 4.77 -5.12
C ASN A 14 -1.25 3.76 -4.04
N THR A 15 -0.29 2.97 -3.56
CA THR A 15 -0.51 1.95 -2.53
C THR A 15 -0.81 2.61 -1.18
N PRO A 16 -1.69 2.02 -0.35
CA PRO A 16 -2.12 2.67 0.88
C PRO A 16 -1.05 2.63 1.96
N LEU A 17 -1.10 3.62 2.86
CA LEU A 17 -0.50 3.53 4.18
C LEU A 17 -1.54 3.00 5.18
N VAL A 18 -1.18 1.96 5.93
CA VAL A 18 -2.04 1.34 6.94
C VAL A 18 -1.38 1.45 8.30
N LYS A 19 -2.08 2.03 9.29
CA LYS A 19 -1.57 2.12 10.66
C LYS A 19 -1.60 0.75 11.34
N LEU A 20 -0.45 0.30 11.83
CA LEU A 20 -0.37 -0.93 12.62
C LEU A 20 -0.89 -0.67 14.04
N LYS A 21 -1.71 -1.60 14.55
CA LYS A 21 -2.34 -1.51 15.89
C LYS A 21 -1.80 -2.55 16.85
N SER A 22 -2.21 -3.82 16.68
CA SER A 22 -1.94 -4.89 17.66
C SER A 22 -0.43 -5.15 17.85
N VAL A 23 0.29 -5.34 16.74
CA VAL A 23 1.73 -5.67 16.74
C VAL A 23 2.64 -4.51 17.21
N THR A 24 2.11 -3.29 17.28
CA THR A 24 2.86 -2.07 17.63
C THR A 24 2.27 -1.34 18.85
N LYS A 25 1.46 -2.04 19.67
CA LYS A 25 0.66 -1.44 20.75
C LYS A 25 1.46 -0.58 21.75
N ASN A 26 2.72 -0.94 22.02
CA ASN A 26 3.58 -0.24 22.97
C ASN A 26 4.74 0.52 22.29
N ALA A 27 4.68 0.69 20.97
CA ALA A 27 5.69 1.46 20.26
C ALA A 27 5.61 2.94 20.67
N LYS A 28 6.76 3.57 20.93
CA LYS A 28 6.87 5.01 21.23
C LYS A 28 6.59 5.90 20.00
N ALA A 29 6.42 5.31 18.83
CA ALA A 29 6.24 5.99 17.57
C ALA A 29 5.00 5.48 16.83
N THR A 30 4.47 6.29 15.91
CA THR A 30 3.43 5.85 14.98
C THR A 30 4.07 4.99 13.88
N VAL A 31 3.61 3.75 13.75
CA VAL A 31 4.07 2.82 12.73
C VAL A 31 3.03 2.68 11.64
N LEU A 32 3.42 2.96 10.40
CA LEU A 32 2.59 2.81 9.20
C LEU A 32 3.24 1.78 8.27
N ALA A 33 2.44 0.88 7.71
CA ALA A 33 2.86 -0.04 6.67
C ALA A 33 2.43 0.48 5.30
N LYS A 34 3.37 0.60 4.37
CA LYS A 34 3.12 0.91 2.96
C LYS A 34 2.88 -0.40 2.21
N ILE A 35 1.65 -0.62 1.74
CA ILE A 35 1.20 -1.94 1.26
C ILE A 35 1.53 -2.12 -0.23
N GLU A 36 2.80 -2.36 -0.54
CA GLU A 36 3.30 -2.51 -1.93
C GLU A 36 2.77 -3.77 -2.64
N GLY A 37 2.21 -4.74 -1.93
CA GLY A 37 1.50 -5.87 -2.53
C GLY A 37 0.23 -5.49 -3.29
N ARG A 38 -0.19 -4.21 -3.26
CA ARG A 38 -1.34 -3.67 -4.01
C ARG A 38 -0.95 -3.00 -5.33
N ASN A 39 0.29 -3.17 -5.78
CA ASN A 39 0.66 -2.90 -7.17
C ASN A 39 0.11 -3.99 -8.11
N PRO A 40 0.00 -3.71 -9.42
CA PRO A 40 -0.09 -4.78 -10.42
C PRO A 40 1.09 -5.74 -10.26
N ALA A 41 0.87 -7.03 -10.50
CA ALA A 41 1.84 -8.11 -10.21
C ALA A 41 2.25 -8.27 -8.73
N TYR A 42 1.50 -7.64 -7.81
CA TYR A 42 1.44 -7.95 -6.37
C TYR A 42 2.74 -7.78 -5.59
N SER A 43 3.64 -6.91 -6.06
CA SER A 43 4.95 -6.72 -5.43
C SER A 43 5.43 -5.27 -5.54
N VAL A 44 6.53 -4.95 -4.86
CA VAL A 44 7.21 -3.64 -5.02
C VAL A 44 8.06 -3.57 -6.30
N LYS A 45 8.36 -4.72 -6.90
CA LYS A 45 8.96 -4.87 -8.22
C LYS A 45 7.85 -4.86 -9.26
#